data_AF-A0A7C6MAC2-F1
#
_entry.id   AF-A0A7C6MAC2-F1
#
_cell.length_a   1.000
_cell.length_b   1.000
_cell.length_c   1.000
_cell.angle_alpha   90.00
_cell.angle_beta   90.00
_cell.angle_gamma   90.00
#
_symmetry.space_group_name_H-M   'P 1'
#
loop_
_entity.id
_entity.type
_entity.pdbx_description
1 polymer ?
#
loop_
_entity_poly.entity_id
_entity_poly.type
_entity_poly.pdbx_seq_one_letter_code
_entity_poly.pdbx_strand_id
1 'polypeptide(L)'
;MTIKDIAEKAGVSKTTVSFAFNNPSRIAPDTLERILTIAYETGYVPNPVARILSNKKTNAIGIVLQNSFPDLFQNPYLGELLRGVGVVCDQHGFTISIVTPANDLVSKAVLNAPVDGILCVGSAARCDVQTAFTKRKLPFVTIDGADTENVVNVGIRDELLAEELMDFLIENGHQNICVCSLEAVTDDVQT
;
A
#
# COMPACT_ATOMS: atom_id res chain seq x y z
N MET A 1 5.45 -29.61 -13.43
CA MET A 1 6.71 -28.92 -13.77
C MET A 1 7.14 -28.09 -12.57
N THR A 2 8.34 -28.32 -12.06
CA THR A 2 8.91 -27.62 -10.90
C THR A 2 10.21 -26.91 -11.26
N ILE A 3 10.72 -26.07 -10.36
CA ILE A 3 12.04 -25.43 -10.55
C ILE A 3 13.17 -26.47 -10.64
N LYS A 4 12.98 -27.65 -10.03
CA LYS A 4 13.92 -28.77 -10.13
C LYS A 4 13.93 -29.35 -11.53
N ASP A 5 12.75 -29.55 -12.11
CA ASP A 5 12.59 -30.16 -13.43
C ASP A 5 13.20 -29.26 -14.52
N ILE A 6 13.04 -27.93 -14.40
CA ILE A 6 13.69 -26.97 -15.29
C ILE A 6 15.20 -27.00 -15.13
N ALA A 7 15.69 -27.04 -13.89
CA ALA A 7 17.13 -27.08 -13.62
C ALA A 7 17.79 -28.31 -14.26
N GLU A 8 17.14 -29.48 -14.17
CA GLU A 8 17.58 -30.72 -14.81
C GLU A 8 17.55 -30.60 -16.35
N LYS A 9 16.46 -30.11 -16.95
CA LYS A 9 16.36 -29.92 -18.41
C LYS A 9 17.37 -28.91 -18.95
N ALA A 10 17.60 -27.83 -18.20
CA ALA A 10 18.54 -26.77 -18.58
C ALA A 10 19.99 -27.11 -18.23
N GLY A 11 20.26 -28.21 -17.50
CA GLY A 11 21.62 -28.58 -17.09
C GLY A 11 22.27 -27.55 -16.15
N VAL A 12 21.49 -26.92 -15.27
CA VAL A 12 21.97 -25.90 -14.32
C VAL A 12 21.48 -26.20 -12.90
N SER A 13 21.95 -25.43 -11.91
CA SER A 13 21.46 -25.56 -10.53
C SER A 13 20.07 -24.95 -10.35
N LYS A 14 19.31 -25.40 -9.34
CA LYS A 14 18.04 -24.76 -8.93
C LYS A 14 18.22 -23.26 -8.62
N THR A 15 19.38 -22.89 -8.05
CA THR A 15 19.73 -21.51 -7.73
C THR A 15 19.88 -20.68 -9.01
N THR A 16 20.46 -21.24 -10.07
CA THR A 16 20.60 -20.59 -11.37
C THR A 16 19.23 -20.33 -12.01
N VAL A 17 18.32 -21.31 -11.96
CA VAL A 17 16.92 -21.13 -12.42
C VAL A 17 16.20 -20.07 -11.59
N SER A 18 16.38 -20.08 -10.26
CA SER A 18 15.81 -19.05 -9.38
C SER A 18 16.31 -17.65 -9.75
N PHE A 19 17.61 -17.50 -10.04
CA PHE A 19 18.15 -16.22 -10.50
C PHE A 19 17.63 -15.81 -11.87
N ALA A 20 17.40 -16.74 -12.80
CA ALA A 20 16.81 -16.40 -14.09
C ALA A 20 15.45 -15.70 -13.95
N PHE A 21 14.63 -16.09 -12.98
CA PHE A 21 13.33 -15.45 -12.72
C PHE A 21 13.37 -14.25 -11.78
N ASN A 22 14.34 -14.17 -10.86
CA ASN A 22 14.36 -13.14 -9.82
C ASN A 22 15.40 -12.04 -10.05
N ASN A 23 16.51 -12.35 -10.73
CA ASN A 23 17.63 -11.45 -11.02
C ASN A 23 18.31 -11.87 -12.33
N PRO A 24 17.62 -11.74 -13.48
CA PRO A 24 18.11 -12.21 -14.78
C PRO A 24 19.44 -11.58 -15.18
N SER A 25 19.73 -10.36 -14.72
CA SER A 25 21.01 -9.66 -14.94
C SER A 25 22.24 -10.39 -14.40
N ARG A 26 22.07 -11.36 -13.50
CA ARG A 26 23.16 -12.18 -12.94
C ARG A 26 23.46 -13.44 -13.73
N ILE A 27 22.72 -13.70 -14.82
CA ILE A 27 22.80 -14.91 -15.62
C ILE A 27 23.31 -14.56 -17.01
N ALA A 28 24.21 -15.37 -17.55
CA ALA A 28 24.69 -15.20 -18.93
C ALA A 28 23.51 -15.28 -19.91
N PRO A 29 23.45 -14.43 -20.96
CA PRO A 29 22.31 -14.36 -21.87
C PRO A 29 21.86 -15.72 -22.41
N ASP A 30 22.79 -16.55 -22.89
CA ASP A 30 22.49 -17.87 -23.44
C ASP A 30 21.85 -18.82 -22.41
N THR A 31 22.31 -18.74 -21.14
CA THR A 31 21.76 -19.56 -20.06
C THR A 31 20.37 -19.06 -19.66
N LEU A 32 20.17 -17.74 -19.63
CA LEU A 32 18.88 -17.12 -19.33
C LEU A 32 17.85 -17.51 -20.40
N GLU A 33 18.20 -17.34 -21.68
CA GLU A 33 17.34 -17.68 -22.81
C GLU A 33 16.93 -19.15 -22.76
N ARG A 34 17.89 -20.08 -22.58
CA ARG A 34 17.59 -21.50 -22.46
C ARG A 34 16.60 -21.82 -21.33
N ILE A 35 16.77 -21.21 -20.16
CA ILE A 35 15.86 -21.41 -19.02
C ILE A 35 14.46 -20.88 -19.34
N LEU A 36 14.37 -19.68 -19.91
CA LEU A 36 13.09 -19.05 -20.26
C LEU A 36 12.36 -19.81 -21.36
N THR A 37 13.06 -20.32 -22.37
CA THR A 37 12.48 -21.17 -23.41
C THR A 37 11.91 -22.46 -22.83
N ILE A 38 12.67 -23.17 -22.00
CA ILE A 38 12.18 -24.39 -21.33
C ILE A 38 10.96 -24.07 -20.46
N ALA A 39 10.98 -22.96 -19.73
CA ALA A 39 9.86 -22.55 -18.89
C ALA A 39 8.60 -22.27 -19.72
N TYR A 40 8.75 -21.57 -20.84
CA TYR A 40 7.68 -21.26 -21.79
C TYR A 40 7.09 -22.55 -22.39
N GLU A 41 7.92 -23.42 -22.95
CA GLU A 41 7.50 -24.69 -23.57
C GLU A 41 6.79 -25.63 -22.59
N THR A 42 7.16 -25.56 -21.31
CA THR A 42 6.61 -26.42 -20.25
C THR A 42 5.45 -25.80 -19.48
N GLY A 43 5.09 -24.55 -19.77
CA GLY A 43 4.07 -23.80 -19.04
C GLY A 43 4.45 -23.54 -17.58
N TYR A 44 5.73 -23.55 -17.23
CA TYR A 44 6.16 -23.27 -15.87
C TYR A 44 6.03 -21.78 -15.54
N VAL A 45 5.33 -21.51 -14.46
CA VAL A 45 5.24 -20.17 -13.86
C VAL A 45 5.78 -20.26 -12.42
N PRO A 46 6.71 -19.36 -12.02
CA PRO A 46 7.18 -19.31 -10.65
C PRO A 46 6.03 -19.10 -9.66
N ASN A 47 6.02 -19.87 -8.57
CA ASN A 47 4.99 -19.72 -7.54
C ASN A 47 5.28 -18.47 -6.69
N PRO A 48 4.40 -17.45 -6.69
CA PRO A 48 4.60 -16.24 -5.90
C PRO A 48 4.62 -16.51 -4.40
N VAL A 49 3.81 -17.44 -3.88
CA VAL A 49 3.78 -17.79 -2.46
C VAL A 49 5.11 -18.42 -2.01
N ALA A 50 5.67 -19.31 -2.83
CA ALA A 50 6.97 -19.92 -2.55
C ALA A 50 8.09 -18.87 -2.52
N ARG A 51 7.99 -17.84 -3.38
CA ARG A 51 8.92 -16.69 -3.40
C ARG A 51 8.79 -15.82 -2.15
N ILE A 52 7.58 -15.56 -1.69
CA ILE A 52 7.34 -14.79 -0.46
C ILE A 52 7.94 -15.52 0.74
N LEU A 53 7.69 -16.83 0.85
CA LEU A 53 8.22 -17.65 1.95
C LEU A 53 9.75 -17.69 1.98
N SER A 54 10.41 -17.79 0.82
CA SER A 54 11.86 -17.83 0.75
C SER A 54 12.50 -16.47 1.04
N ASN A 55 11.93 -15.38 0.52
CA ASN A 55 12.48 -14.04 0.69
C ASN A 55 12.02 -13.33 1.97
N LYS A 56 11.00 -13.87 2.66
CA LYS A 56 10.32 -13.22 3.79
C LYS A 56 9.83 -11.80 3.47
N LYS A 57 9.55 -11.55 2.19
CA LYS A 57 9.08 -10.27 1.66
C LYS A 57 7.98 -10.52 0.64
N THR A 58 6.93 -9.74 0.77
CA THR A 58 5.76 -9.76 -0.13
C THR A 58 5.96 -8.83 -1.32
N ASN A 59 6.84 -7.82 -1.19
CA ASN A 59 6.93 -6.67 -2.08
C ASN A 59 5.55 -6.04 -2.32
N ALA A 60 4.72 -5.98 -1.28
CA ALA A 60 3.42 -5.34 -1.32
C ALA A 60 3.30 -4.25 -0.26
N ILE A 61 2.73 -3.11 -0.64
CA ILE A 61 2.32 -2.04 0.27
C ILE A 61 0.82 -2.11 0.46
N GLY A 62 0.38 -2.21 1.72
CA GLY A 62 -1.03 -2.22 2.08
C GLY A 62 -1.57 -0.80 2.17
N ILE A 63 -2.72 -0.54 1.57
CA ILE A 63 -3.46 0.72 1.72
C ILE A 63 -4.74 0.40 2.49
N VAL A 64 -4.81 0.91 3.71
CA VAL A 64 -5.96 0.77 4.60
C VAL A 64 -6.93 1.89 4.33
N LEU A 65 -8.16 1.53 4.02
CA LEU A 65 -9.25 2.45 3.69
C LEU A 65 -10.40 2.25 4.67
N GLN A 66 -10.98 3.35 5.14
CA GLN A 66 -12.09 3.31 6.10
C GLN A 66 -13.44 2.99 5.42
N ASN A 67 -13.60 3.44 4.18
CA ASN A 67 -14.86 3.29 3.47
C ASN A 67 -15.00 1.88 2.87
N SER A 68 -16.25 1.47 2.66
CA SER A 68 -16.54 0.21 2.00
C SER A 68 -15.98 0.23 0.56
N PHE A 69 -15.56 -0.93 0.04
CA PHE A 69 -14.93 -1.01 -1.29
C PHE A 69 -15.75 -0.34 -2.42
N PRO A 70 -17.10 -0.43 -2.45
CA PRO A 70 -17.93 0.30 -3.41
C PRO A 70 -17.80 1.83 -3.34
N ASP A 71 -17.66 2.39 -2.14
CA ASP A 71 -17.63 3.84 -1.90
C ASP A 71 -16.28 4.46 -2.31
N LEU A 72 -15.23 3.63 -2.39
CA LEU A 72 -13.89 4.06 -2.81
C LEU A 72 -13.90 4.75 -4.16
N PHE A 73 -14.72 4.27 -5.10
CA PHE A 73 -14.78 4.79 -6.46
C PHE A 73 -15.64 6.06 -6.60
N GLN A 74 -16.37 6.44 -5.55
CA GLN A 74 -17.14 7.68 -5.55
C GLN A 74 -16.30 8.89 -5.14
N ASN A 75 -15.16 8.66 -4.48
CA ASN A 75 -14.29 9.73 -4.01
C ASN A 75 -13.15 10.00 -5.01
N PRO A 76 -13.17 11.10 -5.79
CA PRO A 76 -12.12 11.41 -6.77
C PRO A 76 -10.74 11.62 -6.13
N TYR A 77 -10.66 12.06 -4.88
CA TYR A 77 -9.41 12.22 -4.15
C TYR A 77 -8.66 10.89 -4.03
N LEU A 78 -9.38 9.79 -3.78
CA LEU A 78 -8.77 8.49 -3.60
C LEU A 78 -8.14 7.97 -4.90
N GLY A 79 -8.76 8.26 -6.04
CA GLY A 79 -8.22 7.91 -7.36
C GLY A 79 -6.85 8.57 -7.62
N GLU A 80 -6.72 9.86 -7.32
CA GLU A 80 -5.45 10.57 -7.46
C GLU A 80 -4.41 10.13 -6.43
N LEU A 81 -4.81 9.85 -5.19
CA LEU A 81 -3.93 9.28 -4.18
C LEU A 81 -3.36 7.93 -4.62
N LEU A 82 -4.23 7.02 -5.07
CA LEU A 82 -3.82 5.70 -5.55
C LEU A 82 -2.93 5.81 -6.79
N ARG A 83 -3.18 6.79 -7.67
CA ARG A 83 -2.32 7.08 -8.82
C ARG A 83 -0.91 7.47 -8.35
N GLY A 84 -0.80 8.41 -7.41
CA GLY A 84 0.48 8.86 -6.87
C GLY A 84 1.27 7.72 -6.20
N VAL A 85 0.61 6.94 -5.34
CA VAL A 85 1.22 5.76 -4.70
C VAL A 85 1.63 4.72 -5.75
N GLY A 86 0.77 4.46 -6.74
CA GLY A 86 1.02 3.52 -7.84
C GLY A 86 2.30 3.82 -8.61
N VAL A 87 2.49 5.08 -9.01
CA VAL A 87 3.70 5.50 -9.73
C VAL A 87 4.98 5.17 -8.95
N VAL A 88 5.00 5.44 -7.65
CA VAL A 88 6.17 5.18 -6.80
C VAL A 88 6.37 3.69 -6.56
N CYS A 89 5.28 2.95 -6.32
CA CYS A 89 5.32 1.50 -6.15
C CYS A 89 5.87 0.80 -7.39
N ASP A 90 5.42 1.16 -8.59
CA ASP A 90 5.87 0.58 -9.85
C ASP A 90 7.38 0.81 -10.07
N GLN A 91 7.88 2.02 -9.79
CA GLN A 91 9.31 2.35 -9.89
C GLN A 91 10.19 1.49 -8.98
N HIS A 92 9.66 1.03 -7.85
CA HIS A 92 10.38 0.25 -6.85
C HIS A 92 10.02 -1.25 -6.86
N GLY A 93 9.16 -1.69 -7.80
CA GLY A 93 8.74 -3.09 -7.91
C GLY A 93 7.84 -3.57 -6.76
N PHE A 94 7.10 -2.65 -6.14
CA PHE A 94 6.06 -2.97 -5.16
C PHE A 94 4.68 -3.09 -5.81
N THR A 95 3.88 -4.03 -5.34
CA THR A 95 2.44 -4.09 -5.66
C THR A 95 1.63 -3.35 -4.60
N ILE A 96 0.46 -2.82 -4.96
CA ILE A 96 -0.49 -2.25 -4.02
C ILE A 96 -1.52 -3.31 -3.61
N SER A 97 -1.80 -3.41 -2.31
CA SER A 97 -2.86 -4.26 -1.76
C SER A 97 -3.86 -3.39 -1.00
N ILE A 98 -5.14 -3.44 -1.40
CA ILE A 98 -6.20 -2.73 -0.66
C ILE A 98 -6.59 -3.57 0.55
N VAL A 99 -6.47 -2.98 1.74
CA VAL A 99 -6.76 -3.60 3.02
C VAL A 99 -8.05 -3.02 3.55
N THR A 100 -9.14 -3.75 3.39
CA THR A 100 -10.46 -3.37 3.90
C THR A 100 -10.68 -3.92 5.31
N PRO A 101 -11.42 -3.22 6.18
CA PRO A 101 -11.78 -3.72 7.50
C PRO A 101 -12.46 -5.10 7.43
N ALA A 102 -12.14 -6.00 8.36
CA ALA A 102 -12.78 -7.30 8.46
C ALA A 102 -13.70 -7.32 9.68
N ASN A 103 -15.01 -7.45 9.49
CA ASN A 103 -16.03 -7.30 10.55
C ASN A 103 -15.85 -5.97 11.32
N ASP A 104 -15.65 -4.87 10.58
CA ASP A 104 -15.41 -3.52 11.11
C ASP A 104 -14.13 -3.36 11.95
N LEU A 105 -13.26 -4.39 12.00
CA LEU A 105 -11.98 -4.36 12.71
C LEU A 105 -10.82 -4.15 11.73
N VAL A 106 -10.35 -2.91 11.64
CA VAL A 106 -9.17 -2.55 10.84
C VAL A 106 -7.92 -3.26 11.37
N SER A 107 -7.75 -3.31 12.69
CA SER A 107 -6.64 -4.00 13.35
C SER A 107 -6.45 -5.45 12.89
N LYS A 108 -7.55 -6.20 12.69
CA LYS A 108 -7.51 -7.59 12.22
C LYS A 108 -7.13 -7.68 10.74
N ALA A 109 -7.63 -6.76 9.92
CA ALA A 109 -7.24 -6.69 8.51
C ALA A 109 -5.75 -6.40 8.36
N VAL A 110 -5.24 -5.43 9.14
CA VAL A 110 -3.81 -5.09 9.23
C VAL A 110 -2.96 -6.26 9.68
N LEU A 111 -3.37 -7.04 10.68
CA LEU A 111 -2.60 -8.18 11.16
C LEU A 111 -2.49 -9.32 10.13
N ASN A 112 -3.52 -9.50 9.29
CA ASN A 112 -3.59 -10.61 8.34
C ASN A 112 -3.13 -10.26 6.91
N ALA A 113 -3.05 -8.96 6.57
CA ALA A 113 -2.71 -8.54 5.21
C ALA A 113 -1.27 -8.96 4.82
N PRO A 114 -1.03 -9.68 3.72
CA PRO A 114 0.32 -10.08 3.31
C PRO A 114 1.08 -8.91 2.65
N VAL A 115 1.53 -7.96 3.46
CA VAL A 115 2.21 -6.72 3.05
C VAL A 115 3.47 -6.47 3.88
N ASP A 116 4.41 -5.72 3.32
CA ASP A 116 5.70 -5.35 3.94
C ASP A 116 5.68 -3.95 4.60
N GLY A 117 4.65 -3.16 4.34
CA GLY A 117 4.43 -1.83 4.91
C GLY A 117 3.00 -1.38 4.69
N ILE A 118 2.53 -0.38 5.46
CA ILE A 118 1.14 0.06 5.42
C ILE A 118 1.03 1.60 5.31
N LEU A 119 0.11 2.02 4.47
CA LEU A 119 -0.40 3.38 4.33
C LEU A 119 -1.85 3.42 4.86
N CYS A 120 -2.13 4.27 5.84
CA CYS A 120 -3.50 4.61 6.23
C CYS A 120 -3.91 5.91 5.56
N VAL A 121 -5.13 5.98 5.04
CA VAL A 121 -5.71 7.24 4.54
C VAL A 121 -6.83 7.70 5.49
N GLY A 122 -6.81 8.98 5.85
CA GLY A 122 -7.78 9.59 6.76
C GLY A 122 -7.49 9.33 8.24
N SER A 123 -8.50 9.56 9.11
CA SER A 123 -8.41 9.40 10.56
C SER A 123 -8.30 7.93 11.04
N ALA A 124 -7.93 7.01 10.15
CA ALA A 124 -7.74 5.60 10.41
C ALA A 124 -6.58 5.29 11.37
N ALA A 125 -5.92 6.31 11.92
CA ALA A 125 -5.09 6.20 13.11
C ALA A 125 -5.94 6.17 14.41
N ARG A 126 -7.09 5.49 14.39
CA ARG A 126 -7.76 5.12 15.63
C ARG A 126 -6.84 4.16 16.42
N CYS A 127 -6.92 4.23 17.75
CA CYS A 127 -6.01 3.55 18.70
C CYS A 127 -5.85 2.02 18.45
N ASP A 128 -6.87 1.38 17.87
CA ASP A 128 -6.88 -0.04 17.52
C ASP A 128 -5.92 -0.38 16.36
N VAL A 129 -5.78 0.51 15.38
CA VAL A 129 -4.89 0.34 14.23
C VAL A 129 -3.44 0.53 14.66
N GLN A 130 -3.16 1.54 15.47
CA GLN A 130 -1.82 1.78 16.04
C GLN A 130 -1.34 0.56 16.86
N THR A 131 -2.24 -0.04 17.65
CA THR A 131 -1.94 -1.26 18.40
C THR A 131 -1.59 -2.44 17.48
N ALA A 132 -2.30 -2.60 16.36
CA ALA A 132 -2.00 -3.64 15.39
C ALA A 132 -0.64 -3.43 14.72
N PHE A 133 -0.28 -2.19 14.39
CA PHE A 133 1.03 -1.85 13.81
C PHE A 133 2.17 -2.13 14.78
N THR A 134 2.05 -1.69 16.04
CA THR A 134 3.04 -1.96 17.09
C THR A 134 3.30 -3.46 17.26
N LYS A 135 2.25 -4.28 17.23
CA LYS A 135 2.38 -5.74 17.30
C LYS A 135 3.07 -6.33 16.06
N ARG A 136 2.78 -5.79 14.88
CA ARG A 136 3.28 -6.32 13.60
C ARG A 136 4.69 -5.84 13.24
N LYS A 137 5.16 -4.75 13.84
CA LYS A 137 6.48 -4.14 13.59
C LYS A 137 6.72 -3.83 12.09
N LEU A 138 5.68 -3.44 11.37
CA LEU A 138 5.80 -2.97 9.99
C LEU A 138 6.01 -1.45 9.95
N PRO A 139 6.73 -0.93 8.94
CA PRO A 139 6.71 0.49 8.61
C PRO A 139 5.28 0.96 8.32
N PHE A 140 4.94 2.13 8.86
CA PHE A 140 3.60 2.71 8.79
C PHE A 140 3.65 4.22 8.59
N VAL A 141 2.78 4.71 7.70
CA VAL A 141 2.60 6.14 7.39
C VAL A 141 1.10 6.42 7.28
N THR A 142 0.66 7.59 7.73
CA THR A 142 -0.70 8.10 7.50
C THR A 142 -0.69 9.18 6.42
N ILE A 143 -1.78 9.25 5.65
CA ILE A 143 -2.10 10.35 4.75
C ILE A 143 -3.38 11.00 5.25
N ASP A 144 -3.37 12.32 5.43
CA ASP A 144 -4.49 13.10 5.96
C ASP A 144 -5.06 12.49 7.26
N GLY A 145 -4.16 11.98 8.11
CA GLY A 145 -4.46 11.39 9.41
C GLY A 145 -4.21 12.35 10.57
N ALA A 146 -4.44 11.86 11.79
CA ALA A 146 -4.12 12.59 13.00
C ALA A 146 -2.61 12.63 13.24
N ASP A 147 -2.10 13.78 13.66
CA ASP A 147 -0.72 13.92 14.14
C ASP A 147 -0.60 13.22 15.49
N THR A 148 0.06 12.07 15.52
CA THR A 148 0.23 11.25 16.72
C THR A 148 1.70 10.98 16.95
N GLU A 149 2.13 10.99 18.22
CA GLU A 149 3.52 10.69 18.56
C GLU A 149 3.94 9.34 17.96
N ASN A 150 5.06 9.36 17.22
CA ASN A 150 5.69 8.19 16.58
C ASN A 150 5.03 7.68 15.29
N VAL A 151 4.11 8.43 14.67
CA VAL A 151 3.59 8.12 13.33
C VAL A 151 3.97 9.24 12.37
N VAL A 152 4.53 8.87 11.22
CA VAL A 152 4.74 9.85 10.14
C VAL A 152 3.40 10.13 9.47
N ASN A 153 2.95 11.38 9.52
CA ASN A 153 1.76 11.86 8.84
C ASN A 153 2.14 12.71 7.62
N VAL A 154 1.48 12.46 6.49
CA VAL A 154 1.62 13.22 5.26
C VAL A 154 0.27 13.85 4.95
N GLY A 155 0.15 15.16 5.09
CA GLY A 155 -1.08 15.85 4.79
C GLY A 155 -0.84 17.33 4.55
N ILE A 156 -1.93 18.06 4.42
CA ILE A 156 -1.91 19.51 4.35
C ILE A 156 -2.20 20.13 5.72
N ARG A 157 -1.95 21.43 5.85
CA ARG A 157 -2.30 22.18 7.06
C ARG A 157 -3.71 22.72 6.88
N ASP A 158 -4.71 21.86 7.03
CA ASP A 158 -6.13 22.19 6.75
C ASP A 158 -6.59 23.44 7.51
N GLU A 159 -6.25 23.55 8.80
CA GLU A 159 -6.63 24.69 9.65
C GLU A 159 -6.06 26.01 9.10
N LEU A 160 -4.75 26.04 8.80
CA LEU A 160 -4.10 27.22 8.23
C LEU A 160 -4.68 27.59 6.86
N LEU A 161 -4.94 26.60 6.01
CA LEU A 161 -5.52 26.86 4.69
C LEU A 161 -6.96 27.37 4.79
N ALA A 162 -7.73 26.92 5.78
CA ALA A 162 -9.06 27.42 6.05
C ALA A 162 -9.04 28.88 6.56
N GLU A 163 -8.08 29.22 7.42
CA GLU A 163 -7.84 30.60 7.86
C GLU A 163 -7.47 31.51 6.68
N GLU A 164 -6.46 31.12 5.89
CA GLU A 164 -6.02 31.87 4.70
C GLU A 164 -7.17 32.09 3.69
N LEU A 165 -8.02 31.07 3.50
CA LEU A 165 -9.18 31.17 2.63
C LEU A 165 -10.24 32.14 3.20
N MET A 166 -10.47 32.11 4.50
CA MET A 166 -11.43 33.00 5.17
C MET A 166 -10.96 34.46 5.14
N ASP A 167 -9.68 34.70 5.44
CA ASP A 167 -9.06 36.03 5.38
C ASP A 167 -9.21 36.62 3.97
N PHE A 168 -8.90 35.82 2.94
CA PHE A 168 -9.08 36.23 1.55
C PHE A 168 -10.53 36.67 1.26
N LEU A 169 -11.54 35.94 1.77
CA LEU A 169 -12.95 36.32 1.56
C LEU A 169 -13.32 37.63 2.29
N ILE A 170 -12.86 37.80 3.52
CA ILE A 170 -13.12 38.99 4.33
C ILE A 170 -12.47 40.23 3.70
N GLU A 171 -11.21 40.12 3.27
CA GLU A 171 -10.47 41.20 2.61
C GLU A 171 -11.14 41.64 1.30
N ASN A 172 -11.81 40.72 0.60
CA ASN A 172 -12.61 41.01 -0.59
C ASN A 172 -14.03 41.52 -0.28
N GLY A 173 -14.34 41.81 0.99
CA GLY A 173 -15.59 42.44 1.41
C GLY A 173 -16.77 41.50 1.57
N HIS A 174 -16.56 40.18 1.56
CA HIS A 174 -17.63 39.23 1.88
C HIS A 174 -17.95 39.27 3.38
N GLN A 175 -19.24 39.38 3.74
CA GLN A 175 -19.71 39.53 5.13
C GLN A 175 -20.69 38.43 5.56
N ASN A 176 -21.32 37.76 4.60
CA ASN A 176 -22.28 36.67 4.85
C ASN A 176 -21.71 35.38 4.24
N ILE A 177 -21.00 34.61 5.04
CA ILE A 177 -20.27 33.41 4.60
C ILE A 177 -20.94 32.18 5.21
N CYS A 178 -21.19 31.17 4.39
CA CYS A 178 -21.70 29.87 4.83
C CYS A 178 -20.63 28.81 4.58
N VAL A 179 -20.38 27.97 5.58
CA VAL A 179 -19.48 26.82 5.47
C VAL A 179 -20.35 25.57 5.31
N CYS A 180 -20.16 24.84 4.22
CA CYS A 180 -20.78 23.53 4.01
C CYS A 180 -19.75 22.44 4.27
N SER A 181 -19.94 21.66 5.34
CA SER A 181 -19.11 20.51 5.65
C SER A 181 -19.90 19.21 5.48
N LEU A 182 -19.19 18.09 5.37
CA LEU A 182 -19.79 16.79 5.68
C LEU A 182 -20.19 16.78 7.16
N GLU A 183 -21.16 15.94 7.52
CA GLU A 183 -21.62 15.81 8.91
C GLU A 183 -20.41 15.55 9.81
N ALA A 184 -20.19 16.43 10.79
CA ALA A 184 -19.10 16.22 11.73
C ALA A 184 -19.40 14.92 12.48
N VAL A 185 -18.47 13.96 12.46
CA VAL A 185 -18.49 12.88 13.44
C VAL A 185 -18.17 13.55 14.78
N THR A 186 -19.22 14.01 15.45
CA THR A 186 -19.15 14.50 16.83
C THR A 186 -18.88 13.30 17.73
N ASP A 187 -17.63 12.87 17.81
CA ASP A 187 -17.15 12.06 18.93
C ASP A 187 -16.69 13.06 20.03
N ASP A 188 -17.59 13.30 20.98
CA ASP A 188 -17.36 13.78 22.34
C ASP A 188 -16.21 14.79 22.57
N VAL A 189 -16.52 16.08 22.46
CA VAL A 189 -15.94 17.06 23.41
C VAL A 189 -16.73 16.93 24.71
N GLN A 190 -16.36 15.95 25.54
CA GLN A 190 -16.76 15.96 26.95
C GLN A 190 -16.09 17.17 27.62
N THR A 191 -16.93 18.13 27.99
CA THR A 191 -16.69 19.18 28.99
C THR A 191 -16.04 18.67 30.26
#